data_AF-A0A952V4E5-F1
#
_entry.id   AF-A0A952V4E5-F1
#
_cell.length_a   1.000
_cell.length_b   1.000
_cell.length_c   1.000
_cell.angle_alpha   90.00
_cell.angle_beta   90.00
_cell.angle_gamma   90.00
#
_symmetry.space_group_name_H-M   'P 1'
#
loop_
_entity.id
_entity.type
_entity.pdbx_description
1 polymer ?
#
loop_
_entity_poly.entity_id
_entity_poly.type
_entity_poly.pdbx_seq_one_letter_code
_entity_poly.pdbx_strand_id
1 'polypeptide(L)'
;MSDESDLRINTLHRFEKHSPRLTLQEYSHCEVPAGCGGVVLRWIDPRLGPSARVRVVAIGAVDTWLDGVLLGGDRAPLGPGRHVVALRLRSLGRMPWRGRDLDLAPPVPVAIGVYPDRGPGDRADNMLPIASGVVQRWHPGPLASPPIAPDFDDRSWRAVAHADDAALASLPADVRRPFERLAADGLTMLALGDAGAPLDEAWVRISFAAREER
;
A
#
# COMPACT_ATOMS: atom_id res chain seq x y z
N MET A 1 -3.59 57.18 2.40
CA MET A 1 -2.60 56.44 3.20
C MET A 1 -3.33 55.22 3.71
N SER A 2 -3.18 54.06 3.04
CA SER A 2 -3.76 52.81 3.50
C SER A 2 -2.99 52.37 4.74
N ASP A 3 -3.73 52.18 5.83
CA ASP A 3 -3.21 51.95 7.16
C ASP A 3 -2.41 50.63 7.16
N GLU A 4 -1.17 50.67 7.64
CA GLU A 4 -0.24 49.53 7.68
C GLU A 4 -0.81 48.34 8.50
N SER A 5 -1.85 48.61 9.29
CA SER A 5 -2.65 47.67 10.06
C SER A 5 -3.48 46.71 9.19
N ASP A 6 -3.96 47.14 8.01
CA ASP A 6 -4.79 46.32 7.11
C ASP A 6 -3.96 45.22 6.40
N LEU A 7 -2.65 45.43 6.20
CA LEU A 7 -1.74 44.43 5.63
C LEU A 7 -1.35 43.35 6.65
N ARG A 8 -1.48 43.64 7.95
CA ARG A 8 -1.11 42.71 9.03
C ARG A 8 -2.07 41.53 9.15
N ILE A 9 -3.33 41.71 8.74
CA ILE A 9 -4.34 40.65 8.70
C ILE A 9 -3.92 39.52 7.76
N ASN A 10 -3.16 39.77 6.68
CA ASN A 10 -2.70 38.73 5.76
C ASN A 10 -1.34 38.12 6.11
N THR A 11 -0.85 38.31 7.34
CA THR A 11 0.38 37.64 7.78
C THR A 11 0.18 36.13 7.90
N LEU A 12 1.09 35.37 7.31
CA LEU A 12 1.06 33.89 7.26
C LEU A 12 1.01 33.23 8.65
N HIS A 13 1.42 33.97 9.69
CA HIS A 13 1.50 33.50 11.07
C HIS A 13 0.15 33.04 11.64
N ARG A 14 -0.98 33.59 11.17
CA ARG A 14 -2.33 33.16 11.61
C ARG A 14 -2.72 31.78 11.07
N PHE A 15 -2.05 31.31 10.02
CA PHE A 15 -2.29 30.02 9.39
C PHE A 15 -1.33 28.94 9.88
N GLU A 16 -0.36 29.31 10.71
CA GLU A 16 0.55 28.36 11.33
C GLU A 16 -0.18 27.62 12.44
N LYS A 17 -0.39 26.32 12.24
CA LYS A 17 -0.96 25.44 13.24
C LYS A 17 0.18 24.68 13.91
N HIS A 18 0.30 24.81 15.23
CA HIS A 18 1.28 24.09 16.04
C HIS A 18 0.57 23.23 17.08
N SER A 19 1.19 22.11 17.43
CA SER A 19 0.76 21.24 18.51
C SER A 19 1.98 20.73 19.26
N PRO A 20 2.04 20.80 20.60
CA PRO A 20 3.16 20.26 21.37
C PRO A 20 3.16 18.73 21.45
N ARG A 21 2.08 18.08 20.98
CA ARG A 21 1.89 16.62 21.10
C ARG A 21 1.76 15.90 19.77
N LEU A 22 1.31 16.59 18.72
CA LEU A 22 0.99 15.99 17.44
C LEU A 22 1.91 16.53 16.37
N THR A 23 2.28 15.68 15.42
CA THR A 23 3.06 16.07 14.24
C THR A 23 2.11 16.30 13.08
N LEU A 24 2.34 17.38 12.32
CA LEU A 24 1.56 17.66 11.12
C LEU A 24 2.17 16.88 9.95
N GLN A 25 1.35 16.07 9.28
CA GLN A 25 1.76 15.26 8.13
C GLN A 25 0.87 15.55 6.92
N GLU A 26 1.47 15.54 5.73
CA GLU A 26 0.76 15.46 4.46
C GLU A 26 -0.05 14.15 4.35
N TYR A 27 -1.36 14.29 4.28
CA TYR A 27 -2.30 13.18 4.16
C TYR A 27 -2.68 12.88 2.71
N SER A 28 -3.06 13.91 1.95
CA SER A 28 -3.48 13.77 0.56
C SER A 28 -3.27 15.06 -0.21
N HIS A 29 -3.55 15.03 -1.52
CA HIS A 29 -3.62 16.21 -2.36
C HIS A 29 -5.04 16.33 -2.89
N CYS A 30 -5.54 17.56 -2.98
CA CYS A 30 -6.74 17.83 -3.78
C CYS A 30 -6.30 18.48 -5.09
N GLU A 31 -6.59 17.82 -6.21
CA GLU A 31 -6.64 18.49 -7.50
C GLU A 31 -8.01 19.14 -7.62
N VAL A 32 -8.03 20.47 -7.57
CA VAL A 32 -9.24 21.24 -7.87
C VAL A 32 -9.27 21.46 -9.40
N PRO A 33 -10.43 21.32 -10.10
CA PRO A 33 -10.52 21.39 -11.56
C PRO A 33 -9.94 22.66 -12.23
N ALA A 34 -9.65 23.70 -11.44
CA ALA A 34 -9.06 24.97 -11.90
C ALA A 34 -7.53 25.06 -11.73
N GLY A 35 -6.83 23.96 -11.39
CA GLY A 35 -5.36 23.94 -11.31
C GLY A 35 -4.76 24.49 -10.01
N CYS A 36 -5.59 24.79 -9.00
CA CYS A 36 -5.11 25.11 -7.66
C CYS A 36 -4.95 23.82 -6.84
N GLY A 37 -3.80 23.15 -6.99
CA GLY A 37 -3.46 21.99 -6.16
C GLY A 37 -3.27 22.41 -4.70
N GLY A 38 -3.98 21.75 -3.78
CA GLY A 38 -3.81 21.95 -2.33
C GLY A 38 -3.30 20.67 -1.67
N VAL A 39 -2.57 20.83 -0.56
CA VAL A 39 -2.17 19.72 0.29
C VAL A 39 -3.13 19.61 1.48
N VAL A 40 -3.63 18.41 1.75
CA VAL A 40 -4.40 18.10 2.94
C VAL A 40 -3.43 17.62 4.00
N LEU A 41 -3.38 18.34 5.12
CA LEU A 41 -2.56 17.99 6.26
C LEU A 41 -3.42 17.33 7.35
N ARG A 42 -2.86 16.34 8.05
CA ARG A 42 -3.46 15.70 9.24
C ARG A 42 -2.50 15.78 10.42
N TRP A 43 -3.06 15.83 11.63
CA TRP A 43 -2.30 15.65 12.85
C TRP A 43 -2.12 14.16 13.15
N ILE A 44 -0.93 13.77 13.60
CA ILE A 44 -0.58 12.39 13.96
C ILE A 44 -0.04 12.35 15.38
N ASP A 45 -0.46 11.35 16.15
CA ASP A 45 0.16 11.03 17.44
C ASP A 45 1.46 10.25 17.20
N PRO A 46 2.64 10.82 17.49
CA PRO A 46 3.92 10.15 17.28
C PRO A 46 4.08 8.88 18.12
N ARG A 47 3.27 8.70 19.18
CA ARG A 47 3.28 7.47 20.00
C ARG A 47 2.76 6.25 19.26
N LEU A 48 1.98 6.45 18.19
CA LEU A 48 1.51 5.36 17.34
C LEU A 48 2.59 4.85 16.37
N GLY A 49 3.77 5.47 16.38
CA GLY A 49 4.87 5.19 15.47
C GLY A 49 4.86 6.12 14.24
N PRO A 50 5.93 6.07 13.43
CA PRO A 50 5.96 6.78 12.16
C PRO A 50 4.82 6.32 11.27
N SER A 51 4.36 7.21 10.38
CA SER A 51 3.51 6.78 9.27
C SER A 51 4.31 5.83 8.38
N ALA A 52 3.66 4.79 7.89
CA ALA A 52 4.18 3.94 6.85
C ALA A 52 3.28 4.04 5.63
N ARG A 53 3.89 4.03 4.44
CA ARG A 53 3.19 3.90 3.17
C ARG A 53 3.07 2.43 2.80
N VAL A 54 1.84 1.94 2.63
CA VAL A 54 1.50 0.62 2.11
C VAL A 54 1.05 0.79 0.66
N ARG A 55 1.92 0.47 -0.30
CA ARG A 55 1.61 0.54 -1.73
C ARG A 55 1.28 -0.87 -2.20
N VAL A 56 0.06 -1.05 -2.72
CA VAL A 56 -0.39 -2.33 -3.30
C VAL A 56 -0.85 -2.08 -4.73
N VAL A 57 -0.36 -2.88 -5.65
CA VAL A 57 -0.87 -2.95 -7.02
C VAL A 57 -1.15 -4.40 -7.33
N ALA A 58 -2.39 -4.70 -7.68
CA ALA A 58 -2.83 -6.02 -8.04
C ALA A 58 -3.67 -5.95 -9.31
N ILE A 59 -3.82 -7.10 -9.98
CA ILE A 59 -4.83 -7.23 -11.01
C ILE A 59 -6.17 -7.49 -10.33
N GLY A 60 -7.20 -6.69 -10.68
CA GLY A 60 -8.53 -6.77 -10.08
C GLY A 60 -8.73 -5.78 -8.92
N ALA A 61 -9.79 -5.99 -8.15
CA ALA A 61 -10.06 -5.18 -6.96
C ALA A 61 -9.26 -5.71 -5.77
N VAL A 62 -8.71 -4.81 -4.96
CA VAL A 62 -7.95 -5.15 -3.76
C VAL A 62 -8.46 -4.38 -2.56
N ASP A 63 -8.81 -5.11 -1.50
CA ASP A 63 -9.00 -4.55 -0.17
C ASP A 63 -7.71 -4.82 0.62
N THR A 64 -7.20 -3.81 1.33
CA THR A 64 -5.92 -3.88 2.04
C THR A 64 -6.14 -3.62 3.53
N TRP A 65 -5.64 -4.48 4.40
CA TRP A 65 -5.63 -4.28 5.84
C TRP A 65 -4.20 -4.25 6.38
N LEU A 66 -3.97 -3.43 7.41
CA LEU A 66 -2.78 -3.45 8.23
C LEU A 66 -3.19 -3.69 9.69
N ASP A 67 -2.69 -4.75 10.30
CA ASP A 67 -2.94 -5.11 11.72
C ASP A 67 -4.43 -5.11 12.11
N GLY A 68 -5.29 -5.65 11.25
CA GLY A 68 -6.73 -5.67 11.51
C GLY A 68 -7.51 -4.46 10.98
N VAL A 69 -6.84 -3.39 10.57
CA VAL A 69 -7.49 -2.14 10.16
C VAL A 69 -7.55 -2.04 8.64
N LEU A 70 -8.76 -1.88 8.08
CA LEU A 70 -8.95 -1.64 6.65
C LEU A 70 -8.35 -0.28 6.27
N LEU A 71 -7.46 -0.28 5.29
CA LEU A 71 -6.82 0.93 4.81
C LEU A 71 -7.74 1.65 3.82
N GLY A 72 -8.13 2.88 4.16
CA GLY A 72 -8.82 3.80 3.25
C GLY A 72 -7.90 4.57 2.29
N GLY A 73 -6.59 4.30 2.33
CA GLY A 73 -5.55 4.97 1.54
C GLY A 73 -4.23 4.21 1.65
N ASP A 74 -3.14 4.82 1.17
CA ASP A 74 -1.82 4.19 1.16
C ASP A 74 -0.99 4.47 2.41
N ARG A 75 -1.51 5.17 3.44
CA ARG A 75 -0.74 5.53 4.65
C ARG A 75 -1.41 5.05 5.93
N ALA A 76 -0.63 4.48 6.85
CA ALA A 76 -1.09 4.07 8.16
C ALA A 76 0.03 4.23 9.22
N PRO A 77 -0.29 4.54 10.49
CA PRO A 77 0.71 4.52 11.54
C PRO A 77 1.26 3.11 11.73
N LEU A 78 2.58 3.00 11.92
CA LEU A 78 3.27 1.73 12.09
C LEU A 78 4.25 1.85 13.25
N GLY A 79 3.88 1.31 14.40
CA GLY A 79 4.77 1.20 15.57
C GLY A 79 5.91 0.21 15.35
N PRO A 80 6.87 0.10 16.28
CA PRO A 80 7.81 -1.01 16.28
C PRO A 80 7.10 -2.32 16.67
N GLY A 81 7.53 -3.45 16.11
CA GLY A 81 6.99 -4.77 16.46
C GLY A 81 6.64 -5.63 15.25
N ARG A 82 5.78 -6.64 15.48
CA ARG A 82 5.29 -7.54 14.44
C ARG A 82 4.02 -6.99 13.83
N HIS A 83 3.96 -6.99 12.50
CA HIS A 83 2.86 -6.46 11.73
C HIS A 83 2.39 -7.45 10.67
N VAL A 84 1.14 -7.29 10.25
CA VAL A 84 0.50 -8.09 9.23
C VAL A 84 -0.19 -7.18 8.23
N VAL A 85 0.20 -7.31 6.96
CA VAL A 85 -0.63 -6.85 5.85
C VAL A 85 -1.45 -8.03 5.34
N ALA A 86 -2.77 -7.84 5.26
CA ALA A 86 -3.66 -8.78 4.59
C ALA A 86 -4.25 -8.11 3.35
N LEU A 87 -4.31 -8.86 2.25
CA LEU A 87 -4.92 -8.44 0.99
C LEU A 87 -6.07 -9.39 0.67
N ARG A 88 -7.20 -8.84 0.27
CA ARG A 88 -8.29 -9.57 -0.37
C ARG A 88 -8.32 -9.16 -1.83
N LEU A 89 -7.96 -10.08 -2.69
CA LEU A 89 -7.92 -9.91 -4.13
C LEU A 89 -9.23 -10.46 -4.70
N ARG A 90 -9.92 -9.67 -5.52
CA ARG A 90 -11.21 -10.02 -6.11
C ARG A 90 -11.18 -9.77 -7.62
N SER A 91 -12.01 -10.53 -8.34
CA SER A 91 -12.11 -10.48 -9.80
C SER A 91 -10.80 -10.91 -10.49
N LEU A 92 -10.12 -11.93 -9.96
CA LEU A 92 -8.83 -12.38 -10.49
C LEU A 92 -8.96 -13.15 -11.82
N GLY A 93 -10.09 -13.82 -12.06
CA GLY A 93 -10.30 -14.67 -13.24
C GLY A 93 -10.68 -13.91 -14.50
N ARG A 94 -11.30 -12.74 -14.36
CA ARG A 94 -11.69 -11.87 -15.48
C ARG A 94 -11.49 -10.41 -15.14
N MET A 95 -10.59 -9.77 -15.87
CA MET A 95 -10.31 -8.36 -15.69
C MET A 95 -10.74 -7.57 -16.93
N PRO A 96 -11.69 -6.63 -16.82
CA PRO A 96 -11.92 -5.66 -17.88
C PRO A 96 -10.72 -4.73 -17.97
N TRP A 97 -9.98 -4.80 -19.06
CA TRP A 97 -8.83 -3.94 -19.36
C TRP A 97 -9.00 -3.27 -20.71
N ARG A 98 -9.12 -1.94 -20.71
CA ARG A 98 -9.28 -1.12 -21.93
C ARG A 98 -10.38 -1.64 -22.88
N GLY A 99 -11.51 -2.07 -22.31
CA GLY A 99 -12.67 -2.54 -23.07
C GLY A 99 -12.59 -4.00 -23.52
N ARG A 100 -11.71 -4.83 -22.94
CA ARG A 100 -11.56 -6.25 -23.23
C ARG A 100 -11.57 -7.04 -21.93
N ASP A 101 -12.18 -8.21 -21.91
CA ASP A 101 -12.01 -9.14 -20.78
C ASP A 101 -10.73 -9.94 -20.98
N LEU A 102 -9.80 -9.83 -20.03
CA LEU A 102 -8.62 -10.67 -19.96
C LEU A 102 -8.90 -11.85 -19.04
N ASP A 103 -8.88 -13.06 -19.59
CA ASP A 103 -8.79 -14.29 -18.80
C ASP A 103 -7.32 -14.46 -18.38
N LEU A 104 -7.05 -14.30 -17.09
CA LEU A 104 -5.69 -14.42 -16.55
C LEU A 104 -5.54 -15.81 -15.92
N ALA A 105 -4.66 -16.61 -16.52
CA ALA A 105 -4.19 -17.82 -15.87
C ALA A 105 -3.20 -17.45 -14.75
N PRO A 106 -3.17 -18.19 -13.63
CA PRO A 106 -2.08 -18.08 -12.67
C PRO A 106 -0.71 -18.24 -13.36
N PRO A 107 0.35 -17.58 -12.85
CA PRO A 107 0.34 -16.81 -11.61
C PRO A 107 -0.20 -15.38 -11.73
N VAL A 108 -0.98 -14.96 -10.73
CA VAL A 108 -1.50 -13.58 -10.66
C VAL A 108 -0.46 -12.70 -9.95
N PRO A 109 0.10 -11.66 -10.62
CA PRO A 109 1.07 -10.77 -10.01
C PRO A 109 0.42 -9.81 -9.01
N VAL A 110 1.09 -9.62 -7.88
CA VAL A 110 0.78 -8.59 -6.89
C VAL A 110 2.08 -7.89 -6.51
N ALA A 111 2.12 -6.57 -6.65
CA ALA A 111 3.23 -5.76 -6.17
C ALA A 111 2.85 -5.16 -4.82
N ILE A 112 3.71 -5.32 -3.82
CA ILE A 112 3.51 -4.70 -2.52
C ILE A 112 4.81 -4.15 -1.96
N GLY A 113 4.70 -3.02 -1.26
CA GLY A 113 5.70 -2.63 -0.29
C GLY A 113 5.13 -1.82 0.86
N VAL A 114 5.87 -1.87 1.97
CA VAL A 114 5.58 -1.14 3.20
C VAL A 114 6.83 -0.34 3.54
N TYR A 115 6.70 0.97 3.67
CA TYR A 115 7.84 1.87 3.76
C TYR A 115 7.63 2.91 4.87
N PRO A 116 8.68 3.30 5.62
CA PRO A 116 8.58 4.47 6.48
C PRO A 116 8.30 5.71 5.62
N ASP A 117 7.39 6.55 6.09
CA ASP A 117 6.97 7.76 5.43
C ASP A 117 7.78 8.95 5.96
N ARG A 118 8.93 9.20 5.31
CA ARG A 118 9.88 10.23 5.71
C ARG A 118 9.56 11.62 5.14
N GLY A 119 8.37 11.80 4.55
CA GLY A 119 7.91 13.08 4.02
C GLY A 119 8.23 13.32 2.54
N PRO A 120 7.84 14.49 2.00
CA PRO A 120 7.98 14.83 0.59
C PRO A 120 9.46 14.99 0.20
N GLY A 121 9.88 14.27 -0.85
CA GLY A 121 11.23 14.34 -1.41
C GLY A 121 12.11 13.11 -1.14
N ASP A 122 11.69 12.20 -0.25
CA ASP A 122 12.41 10.95 -0.05
C ASP A 122 12.18 10.02 -1.25
N ARG A 123 13.25 9.72 -1.98
CA ARG A 123 13.19 8.85 -3.16
C ARG A 123 13.05 7.39 -2.73
N ALA A 124 12.45 6.59 -3.61
CA ALA A 124 12.30 5.14 -3.46
C ALA A 124 13.63 4.40 -3.16
N ASP A 125 14.77 5.05 -3.37
CA ASP A 125 16.11 4.52 -3.10
C ASP A 125 16.35 4.18 -1.61
N ASN A 126 15.54 4.72 -0.68
CA ASN A 126 15.58 4.41 0.76
C ASN A 126 14.52 3.39 1.20
N MET A 127 13.86 2.72 0.25
CA MET A 127 12.92 1.66 0.57
C MET A 127 13.66 0.52 1.26
N LEU A 128 13.32 0.27 2.52
CA LEU A 128 13.57 -1.04 3.10
C LEU A 128 12.57 -1.98 2.43
N PRO A 129 12.99 -2.89 1.52
CA PRO A 129 12.14 -4.00 1.15
C PRO A 129 11.72 -4.67 2.45
N ILE A 130 10.44 -5.07 2.53
CA ILE A 130 9.82 -5.70 3.69
C ILE A 130 10.87 -6.58 4.38
N ALA A 131 11.24 -6.19 5.60
CA ALA A 131 12.48 -6.60 6.24
C ALA A 131 12.67 -8.13 6.26
N SER A 132 13.92 -8.58 6.30
CA SER A 132 14.32 -9.98 6.54
C SER A 132 13.36 -10.72 7.49
N GLY A 133 12.83 -11.88 7.08
CA GLY A 133 11.89 -12.68 7.88
C GLY A 133 10.42 -12.58 7.46
N VAL A 134 10.15 -12.07 6.25
CA VAL A 134 8.79 -12.00 5.70
C VAL A 134 8.23 -13.40 5.49
N VAL A 135 7.08 -13.68 6.10
CA VAL A 135 6.28 -14.86 5.76
C VAL A 135 5.14 -14.41 4.88
N GLN A 136 5.16 -14.88 3.63
CA GLN A 136 4.15 -14.56 2.63
C GLN A 136 3.37 -15.82 2.31
N ARG A 137 2.07 -15.78 2.60
CA ARG A 137 1.18 -16.91 2.37
C ARG A 137 -0.08 -16.47 1.66
N TRP A 138 -0.70 -17.38 0.94
CA TRP A 138 -1.96 -17.13 0.28
C TRP A 138 -2.93 -18.30 0.35
N HIS A 139 -4.21 -17.97 0.25
CA HIS A 139 -5.33 -18.91 0.28
C HIS A 139 -6.27 -18.63 -0.89
N PRO A 140 -6.58 -19.65 -1.72
CA PRO A 140 -7.55 -19.49 -2.80
C PRO A 140 -8.99 -19.44 -2.28
N GLY A 141 -9.81 -18.56 -2.85
CA GLY A 141 -11.24 -18.49 -2.55
C GLY A 141 -11.60 -17.72 -1.27
N PRO A 142 -12.90 -17.64 -0.97
CA PRO A 142 -13.41 -16.84 0.14
C PRO A 142 -13.10 -17.47 1.49
N LEU A 143 -12.98 -16.62 2.51
CA LEU A 143 -12.89 -17.00 3.91
C LEU A 143 -14.12 -16.52 4.67
N ALA A 144 -14.53 -17.28 5.70
CA ALA A 144 -15.66 -16.91 6.55
C ALA A 144 -15.38 -15.63 7.37
N SER A 145 -14.11 -15.35 7.66
CA SER A 145 -13.66 -14.14 8.33
C SER A 145 -12.34 -13.64 7.74
N PRO A 146 -12.09 -12.32 7.75
CA PRO A 146 -10.81 -11.78 7.31
C PRO A 146 -9.65 -12.30 8.19
N PRO A 147 -8.54 -12.79 7.60
CA PRO A 147 -7.38 -13.34 8.27
C PRO A 147 -6.41 -12.23 8.74
N ILE A 148 -6.97 -11.20 9.35
CA ILE A 148 -6.32 -9.91 9.61
C ILE A 148 -5.66 -9.84 10.99
N ALA A 149 -5.90 -10.84 11.84
CA ALA A 149 -5.34 -10.90 13.18
C ALA A 149 -3.85 -11.32 13.15
N PRO A 150 -2.97 -10.73 14.00
CA PRO A 150 -1.57 -11.11 14.08
C PRO A 150 -1.32 -12.58 14.43
N ASP A 151 -2.24 -13.18 15.19
CA ASP A 151 -2.22 -14.56 15.69
C ASP A 151 -3.00 -15.55 14.81
N PHE A 152 -3.56 -15.10 13.67
CA PHE A 152 -4.24 -15.98 12.72
C PHE A 152 -3.33 -17.13 12.26
N ASP A 153 -3.83 -18.36 12.38
CA ASP A 153 -3.10 -19.57 11.97
C ASP A 153 -3.19 -19.78 10.45
N ASP A 154 -2.18 -19.29 9.73
CA ASP A 154 -2.03 -19.46 8.28
C ASP A 154 -1.10 -20.64 7.92
N ARG A 155 -0.84 -21.60 8.82
CA ARG A 155 0.09 -22.73 8.55
C ARG A 155 -0.33 -23.66 7.44
N SER A 156 -1.63 -23.76 7.18
CA SER A 156 -2.17 -24.53 6.05
C SER A 156 -2.13 -23.77 4.72
N TRP A 157 -1.80 -22.49 4.73
CA TRP A 157 -1.80 -21.67 3.52
C TRP A 157 -0.58 -21.95 2.65
N ARG A 158 -0.73 -21.67 1.36
CA ARG A 158 0.32 -21.89 0.38
C ARG A 158 1.37 -20.80 0.50
N ALA A 159 2.64 -21.15 0.31
CA ALA A 159 3.69 -20.15 0.17
C ALA A 159 3.43 -19.29 -1.09
N VAL A 160 3.66 -17.99 -0.98
CA VAL A 160 3.67 -17.10 -2.14
C VAL A 160 5.04 -17.19 -2.79
N ALA A 161 5.08 -17.33 -4.12
CA ALA A 161 6.32 -17.27 -4.87
C ALA A 161 6.64 -15.81 -5.20
N HIS A 162 7.92 -15.47 -5.34
CA HIS A 162 8.29 -14.23 -6.02
C HIS A 162 7.87 -14.33 -7.49
N ALA A 163 7.27 -13.28 -8.04
CA ALA A 163 7.03 -13.24 -9.47
C ALA A 163 8.37 -13.07 -10.18
N ASP A 164 8.67 -14.02 -11.07
CA ASP A 164 9.84 -13.96 -11.93
C ASP A 164 9.49 -13.28 -13.27
N ASP A 165 10.51 -13.12 -14.11
CA ASP A 165 10.34 -12.53 -15.45
C ASP A 165 9.37 -13.35 -16.30
N ALA A 166 9.27 -14.67 -16.07
CA ALA A 166 8.36 -15.54 -16.81
C ALA A 166 6.89 -15.29 -16.44
N ALA A 167 6.59 -15.15 -15.15
CA ALA A 167 5.27 -14.77 -14.65
C ALA A 167 4.82 -13.43 -15.25
N LEU A 168 5.70 -12.42 -15.24
CA LEU A 168 5.41 -11.13 -15.86
C LEU A 168 5.29 -11.22 -17.38
N ALA A 169 6.14 -12.00 -18.06
CA ALA A 169 6.14 -12.14 -19.52
C ALA A 169 4.84 -12.74 -20.06
N SER A 170 4.11 -13.51 -19.25
CA SER A 170 2.80 -14.06 -19.61
C SER A 170 1.69 -13.01 -19.75
N LEU A 171 1.90 -11.80 -19.19
CA LEU A 171 0.93 -10.72 -19.21
C LEU A 171 1.00 -9.95 -20.53
N PRO A 172 -0.13 -9.39 -21.01
CA PRO A 172 -0.12 -8.39 -22.08
C PRO A 172 0.83 -7.23 -21.74
N ALA A 173 1.59 -6.74 -22.73
CA ALA A 173 2.65 -5.76 -22.51
C ALA A 173 2.18 -4.48 -21.80
N ASP A 174 0.94 -4.04 -22.03
CA ASP A 174 0.35 -2.87 -21.40
C ASP A 174 -0.10 -3.10 -19.95
N VAL A 175 -0.40 -4.35 -19.58
CA VAL A 175 -0.61 -4.78 -18.18
C VAL A 175 0.72 -4.99 -17.46
N ARG A 176 1.72 -5.54 -18.18
CA ARG A 176 3.06 -5.85 -17.66
C ARG A 176 3.87 -4.61 -17.27
N ARG A 177 3.88 -3.57 -18.11
CA ARG A 177 4.66 -2.33 -17.90
C ARG A 177 4.44 -1.65 -16.54
N PRO A 178 3.20 -1.52 -16.03
CA PRO A 178 2.96 -1.08 -14.66
C PRO A 178 3.76 -1.88 -13.62
N PHE A 179 3.72 -3.22 -13.69
CA PHE A 179 4.45 -4.08 -12.76
C PHE A 179 5.97 -3.98 -12.91
N GLU A 180 6.49 -3.92 -14.15
CA GLU A 180 7.93 -3.70 -14.40
C GLU A 180 8.42 -2.39 -13.76
N ARG A 181 7.65 -1.31 -13.87
CA ARG A 181 7.98 -0.03 -13.24
C ARG A 181 7.96 -0.12 -11.72
N LEU A 182 6.99 -0.83 -11.14
CA LEU A 182 6.91 -1.02 -9.69
C LEU A 182 8.06 -1.88 -9.16
N ALA A 183 8.46 -2.90 -9.92
CA ALA A 183 9.65 -3.70 -9.61
C ALA A 183 10.91 -2.82 -9.67
N ALA A 184 11.03 -1.94 -10.67
CA ALA A 184 12.13 -0.96 -10.75
C ALA A 184 12.09 0.07 -9.62
N ASP A 185 10.89 0.45 -9.14
CA ASP A 185 10.70 1.25 -7.93
C ASP A 185 11.05 0.46 -6.65
N GLY A 186 11.32 -0.85 -6.73
CA GLY A 186 11.71 -1.75 -5.64
C GLY A 186 10.56 -2.42 -4.88
N LEU A 187 9.33 -2.42 -5.43
CA LEU A 187 8.22 -3.17 -4.83
C LEU A 187 8.50 -4.67 -4.91
N THR A 188 8.06 -5.39 -3.87
CA THR A 188 8.13 -6.85 -3.88
C THR A 188 7.06 -7.40 -4.81
N MET A 189 7.51 -8.10 -5.84
CA MET A 189 6.66 -8.77 -6.82
C MET A 189 6.32 -10.18 -6.34
N LEU A 190 5.03 -10.46 -6.21
CA LEU A 190 4.47 -11.72 -5.73
C LEU A 190 3.69 -12.39 -6.84
N ALA A 191 3.78 -13.71 -6.92
CA ALA A 191 3.04 -14.56 -7.81
C ALA A 191 2.18 -15.52 -6.99
N LEU A 192 0.85 -15.40 -7.13
CA LEU A 192 -0.05 -16.42 -6.60
C LEU A 192 0.11 -17.67 -7.44
N GLY A 193 0.52 -18.79 -6.82
CA GLY A 193 0.78 -20.04 -7.54
C GLY A 193 -0.46 -20.64 -8.20
N ASP A 194 -0.28 -21.78 -8.86
CA ASP A 194 -1.39 -22.47 -9.53
C ASP A 194 -2.49 -22.87 -8.53
N ALA A 195 -3.69 -22.34 -8.76
CA ALA A 195 -4.88 -22.66 -8.00
C ALA A 195 -5.56 -23.96 -8.45
N GLY A 196 -5.19 -24.49 -9.63
CA GLY A 196 -5.85 -25.61 -10.30
C GLY A 196 -7.19 -25.23 -10.95
N ALA A 197 -7.64 -23.98 -10.80
CA ALA A 197 -8.86 -23.44 -11.35
C ALA A 197 -8.76 -21.90 -11.44
N PRO A 198 -9.59 -21.22 -12.26
CA PRO A 198 -9.75 -19.78 -12.20
C PRO A 198 -10.11 -19.34 -10.77
N LEU A 199 -9.42 -18.31 -10.27
CA LEU A 199 -9.71 -17.71 -8.98
C LEU A 199 -10.60 -16.49 -9.18
N ASP A 200 -11.74 -16.41 -8.50
CA ASP A 200 -12.46 -15.14 -8.39
C ASP A 200 -12.00 -14.32 -7.19
N GLU A 201 -11.51 -15.00 -6.15
CA GLU A 201 -11.04 -14.41 -4.92
C GLU A 201 -9.78 -15.12 -4.43
N ALA A 202 -8.87 -14.36 -3.82
CA ALA A 202 -7.76 -14.91 -3.07
C ALA A 202 -7.40 -14.00 -1.88
N TRP A 203 -6.86 -14.61 -0.84
CA TRP A 203 -6.29 -13.88 0.30
C TRP A 203 -4.78 -14.00 0.29
N VAL A 204 -4.09 -12.90 0.56
CA VAL A 204 -2.63 -12.87 0.76
C VAL A 204 -2.35 -12.29 2.15
N ARG A 205 -1.47 -12.93 2.90
CA ARG A 205 -1.04 -12.49 4.23
C ARG A 205 0.47 -12.36 4.25
N ILE A 206 0.94 -11.21 4.71
CA ILE A 206 2.35 -10.83 4.73
C ILE A 206 2.68 -10.40 6.15
N SER A 207 3.43 -11.25 6.86
CA SER A 207 3.91 -10.95 8.21
C SER A 207 5.32 -10.38 8.14
N PHE A 208 5.58 -9.29 8.84
CA PHE A 208 6.90 -8.64 8.90
C PHE A 208 7.15 -8.00 10.27
N ALA A 209 8.37 -7.53 10.50
CA ALA A 209 8.73 -6.83 11.73
C ALA A 209 9.24 -5.41 11.39
N ALA A 210 8.64 -4.40 12.01
CA ALA A 210 9.12 -3.03 11.99
C ALA A 210 10.16 -2.85 13.11
N ARG A 211 11.32 -2.29 12.76
CA ARG A 211 12.39 -1.99 13.72
C ARG A 211 12.15 -0.62 14.35
N GLU A 212 12.61 -0.48 15.58
CA GLU A 212 12.74 0.82 16.23
C GLU A 212 13.85 1.61 15.50
N GLU A 213 13.52 2.76 14.90
CA GLU A 213 14.53 3.68 14.37
C GLU A 213 15.31 4.24 15.57
N ARG A 214 16.60 3.91 15.67
CA ARG A 214 17.52 4.38 16.71
C ARG A 214 18.11 5.74 16.37
#